data_AF-A0A7X3SJ34-F1
#
_entry.id   AF-A0A7X3SJ34-F1
#
_cell.length_a   1.000
_cell.length_b   1.000
_cell.length_c   1.000
_cell.angle_alpha   90.00
_cell.angle_beta   90.00
_cell.angle_gamma   90.00
#
_symmetry.space_group_name_H-M   'P 1'
#
loop_
_entity.id
_entity.type
_entity.pdbx_description
1 polymer ?
#
loop_
_entity_poly.entity_id
_entity_poly.type
_entity_poly.pdbx_seq_one_letter_code
_entity_poly.pdbx_strand_id
1 'polypeptide(L)'
;MEIQYYREMTESYSKLRQCGILKNKKIFLFGHCNATEELVKCFAEGGFSITSILDNNTSKHGKVYQGIPIAPPNSILSENPEEVIVCIAARFYESMYSQLRKLGFPGEIRKMVDYNTYAEYSLSNETIGRKWKRIEKGQRLVAALFAHCPVEIIEQKELDAAIQAELYLQDDKAFIARQDRPYVVNLAKALYIKKIPLEKIYCCGVFGLPKGARAAGFYKCCRR
;
A
#
# COMPACT_ATOMS: atom_id res chain seq x y z
N MET A 1 5.90 0.67 14.24
CA MET A 1 5.80 0.03 12.91
C MET A 1 5.31 -1.41 13.10
N GLU A 2 4.51 -1.98 12.18
CA GLU A 2 4.09 -3.40 12.31
C GLU A 2 5.29 -4.34 12.15
N ILE A 3 5.26 -5.49 12.85
CA ILE A 3 6.40 -6.43 12.93
C ILE A 3 6.85 -6.91 11.54
N GLN A 4 5.92 -7.14 10.60
CA GLN A 4 6.25 -7.57 9.25
C GLN A 4 7.07 -6.52 8.48
N TYR A 5 6.66 -5.26 8.52
CA TYR A 5 7.37 -4.16 7.86
C TYR A 5 8.72 -3.87 8.52
N TYR A 6 8.82 -4.07 9.84
CA TYR A 6 10.10 -4.00 10.55
C TYR A 6 11.10 -5.05 10.05
N ARG A 7 10.66 -6.32 9.95
CA ARG A 7 11.52 -7.40 9.44
C ARG A 7 12.01 -7.10 8.02
N GLU A 8 11.10 -6.71 7.14
CA GLU A 8 11.45 -6.37 5.76
C GLU A 8 12.46 -5.21 5.67
N MET A 9 12.27 -4.18 6.49
CA MET A 9 13.21 -3.07 6.61
C MET A 9 14.60 -3.56 7.02
N THR A 10 14.67 -4.38 8.07
CA THR A 10 15.94 -4.90 8.59
C THR A 10 16.63 -5.85 7.61
N GLU A 11 15.88 -6.64 6.83
CA GLU A 11 16.41 -7.48 5.77
C GLU A 11 16.98 -6.64 4.63
N SER A 12 16.27 -5.59 4.21
CA SER A 12 16.73 -4.66 3.17
C SER A 12 18.02 -3.96 3.59
N TYR A 13 18.08 -3.49 4.85
CA TYR A 13 19.29 -2.94 5.43
C TYR A 13 20.45 -3.95 5.47
N SER A 14 20.19 -5.17 5.93
CA SER A 14 21.20 -6.23 6.00
C SER A 14 21.81 -6.54 4.64
N LYS A 15 20.99 -6.59 3.58
CA LYS A 15 21.45 -6.76 2.20
C LYS A 15 22.37 -5.61 1.75
N LEU A 16 21.97 -4.35 1.99
CA LEU A 16 22.80 -3.20 1.63
C LEU A 16 24.16 -3.22 2.34
N ARG A 17 24.17 -3.60 3.62
CA ARG A 17 25.39 -3.74 4.42
C ARG A 17 26.30 -4.86 3.88
N GLN A 18 25.75 -6.05 3.63
CA GLN A 18 26.50 -7.20 3.14
C GLN A 18 27.09 -6.98 1.75
N CYS A 19 26.36 -6.31 0.85
CA CYS A 19 26.85 -5.96 -0.48
C CYS A 19 27.92 -4.85 -0.48
N GLY A 20 28.20 -4.22 0.68
CA GLY A 20 29.19 -3.15 0.80
C GLY A 20 28.80 -1.84 0.13
N ILE A 21 27.57 -1.72 -0.39
CA ILE A 21 27.07 -0.54 -1.12
C ILE A 21 27.14 0.73 -0.27
N LEU A 22 26.98 0.59 1.04
CA LEU A 22 27.01 1.70 1.99
C LEU A 22 28.43 2.25 2.26
N LYS A 23 29.49 1.52 1.88
CA LYS A 23 30.86 1.96 2.14
C LYS A 23 31.18 3.18 1.28
N ASN A 24 31.75 4.21 1.91
CA ASN A 24 32.13 5.48 1.26
C ASN A 24 30.95 6.23 0.61
N LYS A 25 29.71 5.94 1.00
CA LYS A 25 28.53 6.70 0.57
C LYS A 25 28.05 7.63 1.67
N LYS A 26 27.60 8.82 1.27
CA LYS A 26 26.73 9.69 2.05
C LYS A 26 25.31 9.11 2.03
N ILE A 27 24.77 8.83 3.22
CA ILE A 27 23.47 8.17 3.37
C ILE A 27 22.42 9.24 3.68
N PHE A 28 21.43 9.36 2.80
CA PHE A 28 20.26 10.22 3.00
C PHE A 28 19.03 9.37 3.24
N LEU A 29 18.13 9.82 4.11
CA LEU A 29 16.80 9.23 4.27
C LEU A 29 15.75 10.16 3.67
N PHE A 30 14.69 9.64 3.06
CA PHE A 30 13.56 10.46 2.59
C PHE A 30 12.28 10.18 3.39
N GLY A 31 11.82 11.21 4.09
CA GLY A 31 10.59 11.33 4.85
C GLY A 31 10.88 11.19 6.33
N HIS A 32 10.49 12.15 7.17
CA HIS A 32 10.63 12.01 8.62
C HIS A 32 9.34 11.39 9.21
N CYS A 33 9.33 10.07 9.36
CA CYS A 33 8.24 9.28 9.94
C CYS A 33 8.79 8.17 10.86
N ASN A 34 7.91 7.50 11.62
CA ASN A 34 8.30 6.44 12.56
C ASN A 34 9.17 5.33 11.93
N ALA A 35 8.93 4.96 10.67
CA ALA A 35 9.76 3.96 9.99
C ALA A 35 11.18 4.48 9.69
N THR A 36 11.32 5.77 9.40
CA THR A 36 12.61 6.44 9.25
C THR A 36 13.36 6.49 10.58
N GLU A 37 12.67 6.75 11.68
CA GLU A 37 13.25 6.74 13.02
C GLU A 37 13.81 5.36 13.40
N GLU A 38 13.08 4.29 13.09
CA GLU A 38 13.61 2.92 13.26
C GLU A 38 14.79 2.63 12.33
N LEU A 39 14.73 3.13 11.09
CA LEU A 39 15.84 2.96 10.14
C LEU A 39 17.10 3.69 10.59
N VAL A 40 16.98 4.88 11.21
CA VAL A 40 18.10 5.62 11.82
C VAL A 40 18.81 4.73 12.85
N LYS A 41 18.06 4.05 13.72
CA LYS A 41 18.63 3.12 14.71
C LYS A 41 19.41 1.99 14.04
N CYS A 42 18.84 1.36 13.01
CA CYS A 42 19.52 0.28 12.28
C CYS A 42 20.87 0.72 11.67
N PHE A 43 20.93 1.91 11.07
CA PHE A 43 22.18 2.45 10.52
C PHE A 43 23.20 2.75 11.63
N ALA A 44 22.75 3.38 12.73
CA ALA A 44 23.61 3.69 13.87
C ALA A 44 24.22 2.42 14.50
N GLU A 45 23.41 1.38 14.72
CA GLU A 45 23.85 0.08 15.25
C GLU A 45 24.88 -0.62 14.33
N GLY A 46 24.83 -0.36 13.02
CA GLY A 46 25.83 -0.87 12.08
C GLY A 46 27.04 0.02 11.86
N GLY A 47 27.17 1.14 12.59
CA GLY A 47 28.30 2.06 12.50
C GLY A 47 28.25 3.00 11.30
N PHE A 48 27.07 3.24 10.72
CA PHE A 48 26.90 4.16 9.59
C PHE A 48 26.25 5.47 10.07
N SER A 49 26.76 6.60 9.58
CA SER A 49 26.18 7.91 9.84
C SER A 49 25.23 8.33 8.72
N ILE A 50 24.14 8.99 9.09
CA ILE A 50 23.17 9.57 8.16
C ILE A 50 23.51 11.04 7.97
N THR A 51 23.65 11.46 6.72
CA THR A 51 24.00 12.84 6.34
C THR A 51 22.83 13.79 6.56
N SER A 52 21.63 13.43 6.12
CA SER A 52 20.42 14.24 6.32
C SER A 52 19.14 13.43 6.10
N ILE A 53 18.04 13.88 6.72
CA ILE A 53 16.68 13.42 6.43
C ILE A 53 16.01 14.46 5.51
N LEU A 54 15.70 14.07 4.29
CA LEU A 54 14.93 14.86 3.35
C LEU A 54 13.45 14.82 3.72
N ASP A 55 12.76 15.96 3.79
CA ASP A 55 11.31 16.00 4.04
C ASP A 55 10.67 17.15 3.22
N ASN A 56 9.43 16.99 2.78
CA ASN A 56 8.70 18.05 2.08
C ASN A 56 8.10 19.09 3.04
N ASN A 57 7.99 18.76 4.32
CA ASN A 57 7.41 19.63 5.34
C ASN A 57 8.41 20.73 5.73
N THR A 58 8.15 21.94 5.24
CA THR A 58 8.97 23.14 5.49
C THR A 58 9.10 23.49 6.97
N SER A 59 8.08 23.18 7.80
CA SER A 59 8.15 23.42 9.24
C SER A 59 9.18 22.54 9.96
N LYS A 60 9.67 21.48 9.30
CA LYS A 60 10.74 20.61 9.81
C LYS A 60 12.12 21.01 9.32
N HIS A 61 12.25 21.82 8.27
CA HIS A 61 13.54 22.20 7.71
C HIS A 61 14.35 23.01 8.71
N GLY A 62 15.66 22.76 8.75
CA GLY A 62 16.57 23.40 9.72
C GLY A 62 16.47 22.84 11.14
N LYS A 63 15.51 21.94 11.42
CA LYS A 63 15.49 21.17 12.66
C LYS A 63 16.45 19.99 12.57
N VAL A 64 16.82 19.48 13.73
CA VAL A 64 17.73 18.34 13.88
C VAL A 64 16.99 17.22 14.60
N TYR A 65 17.09 16.00 14.08
CA TYR A 65 16.60 14.78 14.72
C TYR A 65 17.81 13.91 15.11
N GLN A 66 18.04 13.71 16.40
CA GLN A 66 19.17 12.91 16.91
C GLN A 66 20.54 13.31 16.30
N GLY A 67 20.80 14.61 16.14
CA GLY A 67 22.02 15.12 15.50
C GLY A 67 21.99 15.12 13.96
N ILE A 68 20.97 14.55 13.33
CA ILE A 68 20.81 14.49 11.88
C ILE A 68 19.96 15.68 11.40
N PRO A 69 20.44 16.52 10.47
CA PRO A 69 19.68 17.66 9.98
C PRO A 69 18.52 17.22 9.08
N ILE A 70 17.38 17.91 9.20
CA ILE A 70 16.23 17.75 8.31
C ILE A 70 16.27 18.84 7.22
N ALA A 71 16.30 18.43 5.96
CA ALA A 71 16.52 19.30 4.81
C ALA A 71 15.43 19.16 3.74
N PRO A 72 15.26 20.16 2.85
CA PRO A 72 14.39 20.04 1.68
C PRO A 72 14.97 19.03 0.66
N PRO A 73 14.16 18.32 -0.15
CA PRO A 73 14.68 17.29 -1.04
C PRO A 73 15.61 17.80 -2.16
N ASN A 74 15.53 19.09 -2.51
CA ASN A 74 16.42 19.69 -3.50
C ASN A 74 17.85 19.91 -2.97
N SER A 75 18.08 19.83 -1.66
CA SER A 75 19.44 19.96 -1.09
C SER A 75 20.37 18.84 -1.53
N ILE A 76 19.83 17.70 -1.98
CA ILE A 76 20.64 16.59 -2.49
C ILE A 76 21.36 16.92 -3.80
N LEU A 77 20.92 17.94 -4.53
CA LEU A 77 21.49 18.32 -5.83
C LEU A 77 22.88 18.96 -5.70
N SER A 78 23.28 19.39 -4.50
CA SER A 78 24.64 19.87 -4.24
C SER A 78 25.65 18.75 -3.97
N GLU A 79 25.20 17.50 -3.93
CA GLU A 79 26.05 16.34 -3.63
C GLU A 79 26.50 15.61 -4.91
N ASN A 80 27.65 14.94 -4.85
CA ASN A 80 28.09 14.05 -5.93
C ASN A 80 27.17 12.81 -5.99
N PRO A 81 26.40 12.58 -7.07
CA PRO A 81 25.46 11.46 -7.15
C PRO A 81 26.12 10.08 -7.03
N GLU A 82 27.40 9.96 -7.41
CA GLU A 82 28.17 8.71 -7.30
C GLU A 82 28.57 8.39 -5.87
N GLU A 83 28.53 9.36 -4.96
CA GLU A 83 28.86 9.21 -3.54
C GLU A 83 27.61 9.17 -2.66
N VAL A 84 26.41 9.25 -3.24
CA VAL A 84 25.16 9.36 -2.48
C VAL A 84 24.29 8.14 -2.66
N ILE A 85 23.65 7.73 -1.57
CA ILE A 85 22.53 6.79 -1.57
C ILE A 85 21.35 7.37 -0.79
N VAL A 86 20.17 7.31 -1.37
CA VAL A 86 18.92 7.71 -0.72
C VAL A 86 18.10 6.49 -0.34
N CYS A 87 17.83 6.30 0.94
CA CYS A 87 17.00 5.23 1.47
C CYS A 87 15.60 5.75 1.81
N ILE A 88 14.56 5.07 1.32
CA ILE A 88 13.17 5.49 1.48
C ILE A 88 12.39 4.39 2.21
N ALA A 89 11.97 4.67 3.44
CA ALA A 89 11.15 3.78 4.28
C ALA A 89 9.72 4.33 4.44
N ALA A 90 9.01 4.54 3.33
CA ALA A 90 7.70 5.19 3.35
C ALA A 90 6.68 4.51 2.43
N ARG A 91 5.39 4.63 2.79
CA ARG A 91 4.25 4.19 1.97
C ARG A 91 4.20 4.86 0.61
N PHE A 92 4.69 6.10 0.53
CA PHE A 92 4.67 6.93 -0.68
C PHE A 92 5.97 6.84 -1.48
N TYR A 93 6.63 5.67 -1.49
CA TYR A 93 7.89 5.45 -2.19
C TYR A 93 7.87 5.98 -3.63
N GLU A 94 6.89 5.59 -4.44
CA GLU A 94 6.81 5.96 -5.86
C GLU A 94 6.76 7.47 -6.07
N SER A 95 6.04 8.18 -5.20
CA SER A 95 5.95 9.64 -5.24
C SER A 95 7.29 10.29 -4.90
N MET A 96 7.97 9.79 -3.87
CA MET A 96 9.27 10.31 -3.42
C MET A 96 10.38 10.00 -4.45
N TYR A 97 10.39 8.80 -5.02
CA TYR A 97 11.28 8.42 -6.11
C TYR A 97 11.07 9.32 -7.33
N SER A 98 9.82 9.47 -7.78
CA SER A 98 9.47 10.34 -8.90
C SER A 98 9.87 11.79 -8.64
N GLN A 99 9.73 12.26 -7.39
CA GLN A 99 10.15 13.60 -7.00
C GLN A 99 11.67 13.79 -7.17
N LEU A 100 12.49 12.88 -6.64
CA LEU A 100 13.95 12.97 -6.78
C LEU A 100 14.39 12.91 -8.25
N ARG A 101 13.76 12.06 -9.05
CA ARG A 101 14.05 11.99 -10.50
C ARG A 101 13.64 13.27 -11.23
N LYS A 102 12.49 13.86 -10.90
CA LYS A 102 12.06 15.16 -11.46
C LYS A 102 12.94 16.33 -11.04
N LEU A 103 13.53 16.28 -9.85
CA LEU A 103 14.53 17.24 -9.40
C LEU A 103 15.87 17.10 -10.15
N GLY A 104 16.05 16.01 -10.91
CA GLY A 104 17.26 15.76 -11.68
C GLY A 104 18.34 14.99 -10.91
N PHE A 105 18.02 14.38 -9.75
CA PHE A 105 18.99 13.56 -9.02
C PHE A 105 19.17 12.19 -9.72
N PRO A 106 20.36 11.88 -10.29
CA PRO A 106 20.60 10.63 -11.00
C PRO A 106 21.10 9.50 -10.09
N GLY A 107 21.45 9.81 -8.84
CA GLY A 107 22.10 8.89 -7.92
C GLY A 107 21.21 7.74 -7.44
N GLU A 108 21.79 6.92 -6.57
CA GLU A 108 21.20 5.67 -6.12
C GLU A 108 20.03 5.93 -5.15
N ILE A 109 18.88 5.29 -5.42
CA ILE A 109 17.70 5.35 -4.55
C ILE A 109 17.29 3.92 -4.21
N ARG A 110 17.11 3.64 -2.92
CA ARG A 110 16.71 2.33 -2.39
C ARG A 110 15.40 2.41 -1.63
N LYS A 111 14.47 1.53 -2.02
CA LYS A 111 13.27 1.22 -1.25
C LYS A 111 13.65 0.33 -0.08
N MET A 112 13.27 0.74 1.14
CA MET A 112 13.61 0.00 2.36
C MET A 112 12.47 -0.88 2.85
N VAL A 113 11.22 -0.54 2.53
CA VAL A 113 10.03 -1.28 2.96
C VAL A 113 9.01 -1.29 1.83
N ASP A 114 8.43 -2.46 1.55
CA ASP A 114 7.32 -2.61 0.64
C ASP A 114 5.95 -2.58 1.35
N TYR A 115 5.50 -1.36 1.60
CA TYR A 115 4.13 -1.12 2.03
C TYR A 115 3.07 -1.50 0.97
N ASN A 116 3.45 -1.89 -0.26
CA ASN A 116 2.54 -2.24 -1.35
C ASN A 116 1.97 -3.66 -1.28
N THR A 117 2.16 -4.40 -0.17
CA THR A 117 1.44 -5.67 -0.01
C THR A 117 -0.09 -5.47 -0.08
N TYR A 118 -0.62 -4.28 0.25
CA TYR A 118 -2.07 -4.02 0.23
C TYR A 118 -2.55 -2.71 -0.45
N ALA A 119 -1.66 -1.76 -0.80
CA ALA A 119 -2.07 -0.40 -1.22
C ALA A 119 -1.43 0.09 -2.53
N GLU A 120 -1.09 -0.83 -3.45
CA GLU A 120 -0.50 -0.44 -4.73
C GLU A 120 -1.58 0.10 -5.69
N TYR A 121 -1.54 1.41 -5.94
CA TYR A 121 -2.42 2.14 -6.87
C TYR A 121 -1.87 2.22 -8.30
N SER A 122 -0.80 1.48 -8.61
CA SER A 122 -0.27 1.38 -9.98
C SER A 122 -1.24 0.62 -10.88
N LEU A 123 -1.51 1.16 -12.07
CA LEU A 123 -2.33 0.54 -13.12
C LEU A 123 -1.47 -0.27 -14.13
N SER A 124 -0.22 -0.60 -13.79
CA SER A 124 0.61 -1.41 -14.68
C SER A 124 0.02 -2.82 -14.90
N ASN A 125 0.24 -3.39 -16.08
CA ASN A 125 -0.20 -4.76 -16.40
C ASN A 125 0.32 -5.80 -15.40
N GLU A 126 1.53 -5.60 -14.90
CA GLU A 126 2.12 -6.42 -13.85
C GLU A 126 1.37 -6.32 -12.52
N THR A 127 0.93 -5.11 -12.14
CA THR A 127 0.13 -4.89 -10.92
C THR A 127 -1.27 -5.49 -11.06
N ILE A 128 -1.88 -5.38 -12.24
CA ILE A 128 -3.15 -6.04 -12.56
C ILE A 128 -3.01 -7.57 -12.44
N GLY A 129 -1.97 -8.15 -13.03
CA GLY A 129 -1.69 -9.59 -12.95
C GLY A 129 -1.47 -10.09 -11.52
N ARG A 130 -0.73 -9.33 -10.69
CA ARG A 130 -0.56 -9.65 -9.26
C ARG A 130 -1.87 -9.57 -8.47
N LYS A 131 -2.74 -8.60 -8.77
CA LYS A 131 -4.08 -8.49 -8.15
C LYS A 131 -4.97 -9.68 -8.52
N TRP A 132 -4.93 -10.14 -9.77
CA TRP A 132 -5.63 -11.36 -10.20
C TRP A 132 -5.19 -12.61 -9.43
N LYS A 133 -3.88 -12.83 -9.28
CA LYS A 133 -3.36 -13.94 -8.46
C LYS A 133 -3.80 -13.87 -7.00
N ARG A 134 -3.95 -12.66 -6.45
CA ARG A 134 -4.45 -12.46 -5.08
C ARG A 134 -5.93 -12.77 -4.96
N ILE A 135 -6.74 -12.37 -5.94
CA ILE A 135 -8.16 -12.76 -6.02
C ILE A 135 -8.25 -14.28 -6.01
N GLU A 136 -7.55 -14.96 -6.92
CA GLU A 136 -7.55 -16.41 -7.02
C GLU A 136 -7.12 -17.11 -5.71
N LYS A 137 -6.12 -16.57 -5.02
CA LYS A 137 -5.71 -17.09 -3.70
C LYS A 137 -6.79 -16.87 -2.63
N GLY A 138 -7.35 -15.68 -2.54
CA GLY A 138 -8.40 -15.35 -1.57
C GLY A 138 -9.66 -16.19 -1.80
N GLN A 139 -10.03 -16.37 -3.06
CA GLN A 139 -11.05 -17.27 -3.55
C GLN A 139 -10.87 -18.71 -3.01
N ARG A 140 -9.67 -19.28 -3.17
CA ARG A 140 -9.35 -20.62 -2.65
C ARG A 140 -9.40 -20.69 -1.12
N LEU A 141 -8.91 -19.66 -0.42
CA LEU A 141 -8.91 -19.62 1.05
C LEU A 141 -10.33 -19.52 1.62
N VAL A 142 -11.19 -18.71 1.00
CA VAL A 142 -12.60 -18.60 1.41
C VAL A 142 -13.34 -19.90 1.13
N ALA A 143 -13.13 -20.52 -0.04
CA ALA A 143 -13.72 -21.84 -0.32
C ALA A 143 -13.26 -22.89 0.71
N ALA A 144 -11.98 -22.90 1.08
CA ALA A 144 -11.45 -23.82 2.09
C ALA A 144 -12.08 -23.64 3.49
N LEU A 145 -12.57 -22.44 3.83
CA LEU A 145 -13.29 -22.20 5.10
C LEU A 145 -14.64 -22.93 5.15
N PHE A 146 -15.23 -23.30 4.00
CA PHE A 146 -16.54 -23.93 3.91
C PHE A 146 -16.48 -25.40 3.43
N ALA A 147 -15.32 -26.05 3.57
CA ALA A 147 -15.01 -27.41 3.07
C ALA A 147 -15.08 -27.52 1.52
N HIS A 148 -15.20 -28.73 0.96
CA HIS A 148 -15.32 -28.97 -0.49
C HIS A 148 -16.70 -28.52 -1.01
N CYS A 149 -17.01 -27.24 -0.94
CA CYS A 149 -18.18 -26.68 -1.58
C CYS A 149 -17.88 -26.38 -3.06
N PRO A 150 -18.79 -26.70 -3.99
CA PRO A 150 -18.68 -26.25 -5.37
C PRO A 150 -18.64 -24.72 -5.40
N VAL A 151 -17.65 -24.18 -6.11
CA VAL A 151 -17.49 -22.74 -6.32
C VAL A 151 -18.05 -22.41 -7.69
N GLU A 152 -19.05 -21.54 -7.73
CA GLU A 152 -19.59 -21.01 -8.98
C GLU A 152 -19.13 -19.56 -9.17
N ILE A 153 -18.73 -19.25 -10.41
CA ILE A 153 -18.43 -17.88 -10.84
C ILE A 153 -19.62 -17.43 -11.67
N ILE A 154 -20.38 -16.48 -11.14
CA ILE A 154 -21.55 -15.89 -11.80
C ILE A 154 -21.30 -14.43 -12.18
N GLU A 155 -22.03 -13.93 -13.16
CA GLU A 155 -21.95 -12.52 -13.53
C GLU A 155 -22.50 -11.61 -12.43
N GLN A 156 -22.04 -10.37 -12.36
CA GLN A 156 -22.51 -9.40 -11.35
C GLN A 156 -24.04 -9.26 -11.37
N LYS A 157 -24.64 -9.22 -12.57
CA LYS A 157 -26.10 -9.12 -12.73
C LYS A 157 -26.83 -10.31 -12.09
N GLU A 158 -26.28 -11.52 -12.25
CA GLU A 158 -26.87 -12.75 -11.71
C GLU A 158 -26.65 -12.84 -10.20
N LEU A 159 -25.48 -12.40 -9.71
CA LEU A 159 -25.18 -12.29 -8.29
C LEU A 159 -26.13 -11.33 -7.60
N ASP A 160 -26.30 -10.16 -8.17
CA ASP A 160 -27.19 -9.12 -7.66
C ASP A 160 -28.64 -9.63 -7.55
N ALA A 161 -29.11 -10.34 -8.58
CA ALA A 161 -30.42 -10.98 -8.57
C ALA A 161 -30.52 -12.10 -7.51
N ALA A 162 -29.48 -12.92 -7.35
CA ALA A 162 -29.43 -13.96 -6.33
C ALA A 162 -29.43 -13.38 -4.91
N ILE A 163 -28.70 -12.29 -4.66
CA ILE A 163 -28.70 -11.58 -3.37
C ILE A 163 -30.08 -10.98 -3.11
N GLN A 164 -30.71 -10.35 -4.10
CA GLN A 164 -32.05 -9.80 -3.96
C GLN A 164 -33.08 -10.90 -3.64
N ALA A 165 -33.03 -12.02 -4.36
CA ALA A 165 -33.88 -13.17 -4.10
C ALA A 165 -33.67 -13.69 -2.67
N GLU A 166 -32.41 -13.76 -2.23
CA GLU A 166 -32.06 -14.24 -0.90
C GLU A 166 -32.57 -13.31 0.22
N LEU A 167 -32.37 -12.00 0.06
CA LEU A 167 -32.90 -11.00 1.00
C LEU A 167 -34.42 -11.00 1.07
N TYR A 168 -35.09 -11.31 -0.05
CA TYR A 168 -36.54 -11.40 -0.12
C TYR A 168 -37.08 -12.69 0.52
N LEU A 169 -36.44 -13.83 0.23
CA LEU A 169 -36.85 -15.14 0.72
C LEU A 169 -36.46 -15.37 2.18
N GLN A 170 -35.42 -14.67 2.66
CA GLN A 170 -34.86 -14.82 4.00
C GLN A 170 -34.53 -16.28 4.34
N ASP A 171 -33.91 -17.01 3.41
CA ASP A 171 -33.55 -18.42 3.63
C ASP A 171 -32.55 -18.52 4.79
N ASP A 172 -32.92 -19.25 5.83
CA ASP A 172 -32.10 -19.44 7.03
C ASP A 172 -30.86 -20.32 6.77
N LYS A 173 -30.82 -20.98 5.59
CA LYS A 173 -29.69 -21.79 5.12
C LYS A 173 -28.72 -21.02 4.24
N ALA A 174 -29.05 -19.79 3.86
CA ALA A 174 -28.20 -18.95 3.04
C ALA A 174 -27.44 -17.91 3.87
N PHE A 175 -26.18 -17.67 3.49
CA PHE A 175 -25.35 -16.65 4.12
C PHE A 175 -24.73 -15.75 3.07
N ILE A 176 -25.11 -14.46 3.11
CA ILE A 176 -24.47 -13.42 2.30
C ILE A 176 -23.23 -12.94 3.06
N ALA A 177 -22.07 -13.47 2.68
CA ALA A 177 -20.80 -13.05 3.25
C ALA A 177 -20.53 -11.58 2.88
N ARG A 178 -20.72 -10.67 3.84
CA ARG A 178 -20.40 -9.25 3.67
C ARG A 178 -18.87 -9.13 3.59
N GLN A 179 -18.30 -8.81 2.43
CA GLN A 179 -16.92 -8.32 2.41
C GLN A 179 -16.93 -6.96 3.11
N ASP A 180 -16.23 -6.88 4.23
CA ASP A 180 -16.12 -5.72 5.13
C ASP A 180 -15.36 -4.52 4.51
N ARG A 181 -15.30 -4.47 3.18
CA ARG A 181 -14.72 -3.38 2.40
C ARG A 181 -15.64 -3.08 1.22
N PRO A 182 -16.56 -2.09 1.34
CA PRO A 182 -16.90 -1.33 0.15
C PRO A 182 -15.60 -0.74 -0.39
N TYR A 183 -15.51 -0.44 -1.68
CA TYR A 183 -14.34 0.19 -2.27
C TYR A 183 -14.10 1.59 -1.63
N VAL A 184 -13.43 1.64 -0.46
CA VAL A 184 -13.44 2.80 0.46
C VAL A 184 -12.62 3.99 -0.05
N VAL A 185 -11.85 3.85 -1.12
CA VAL A 185 -10.84 4.87 -1.45
C VAL A 185 -11.48 6.20 -1.93
N ASN A 186 -12.71 6.17 -2.47
CA ASN A 186 -13.43 7.39 -2.87
C ASN A 186 -14.68 7.72 -2.04
N LEU A 187 -15.03 6.89 -1.06
CA LEU A 187 -16.25 7.09 -0.27
C LEU A 187 -16.12 8.32 0.63
N ALA A 188 -14.97 8.52 1.27
CA ALA A 188 -14.70 9.70 2.09
C ALA A 188 -14.73 11.02 1.28
N LYS A 189 -14.21 11.01 0.05
CA LYS A 189 -14.29 12.15 -0.87
C LYS A 189 -15.73 12.43 -1.31
N ALA A 190 -16.49 11.40 -1.66
CA ALA A 190 -17.89 11.53 -2.02
C ALA A 190 -18.75 12.06 -0.85
N LEU A 191 -18.51 11.56 0.37
CA LEU A 191 -19.15 11.99 1.61
C LEU A 191 -18.93 13.48 1.89
N TYR A 192 -17.69 13.94 1.76
CA TYR A 192 -17.33 15.34 2.02
C TYR A 192 -17.94 16.30 1.00
N ILE A 193 -17.95 15.91 -0.28
CA ILE A 193 -18.48 16.76 -1.38
C ILE A 193 -20.02 16.76 -1.41
N LYS A 194 -20.64 15.61 -1.19
CA LYS A 194 -22.10 15.44 -1.36
C LYS A 194 -22.90 15.56 -0.05
N LYS A 195 -22.23 15.68 1.10
CA LYS A 195 -22.85 15.80 2.44
C LYS A 195 -23.93 14.73 2.70
N ILE A 196 -23.70 13.51 2.24
CA ILE A 196 -24.63 12.40 2.43
C ILE A 196 -24.34 11.79 3.81
N PRO A 197 -25.36 11.58 4.68
CA PRO A 197 -25.18 10.92 5.97
C PRO A 197 -24.63 9.50 5.80
N LEU A 198 -23.78 9.06 6.73
CA LEU A 198 -23.14 7.75 6.69
C LEU A 198 -24.19 6.63 6.64
N GLU A 199 -25.31 6.80 7.36
CA GLU A 199 -26.43 5.85 7.36
C GLU A 199 -27.05 5.70 5.97
N LYS A 200 -27.22 6.81 5.23
CA LYS A 200 -27.76 6.77 3.86
C LYS A 200 -26.82 6.09 2.87
N ILE A 201 -25.51 6.25 3.02
CA ILE A 201 -24.53 5.52 2.20
C ILE A 201 -24.57 4.02 2.49
N TYR A 202 -24.73 3.64 3.76
CA TYR A 202 -24.86 2.25 4.16
C TYR A 202 -26.11 1.60 3.54
N CYS A 203 -27.19 2.36 3.38
CA CYS A 203 -28.38 1.96 2.62
C CYS A 203 -28.16 1.93 1.09
N CYS A 204 -27.26 2.76 0.56
CA CYS A 204 -26.91 2.81 -0.88
C CYS A 204 -25.84 1.79 -1.30
N GLY A 205 -25.37 0.93 -0.40
CA GLY A 205 -24.44 -0.17 -0.68
C GLY A 205 -25.04 -1.31 -1.51
N VAL A 206 -26.04 -1.01 -2.36
CA VAL A 206 -26.75 -1.94 -3.24
C VAL A 206 -27.11 -1.17 -4.54
N PHE A 207 -26.59 -1.69 -5.66
CA PHE A 207 -26.81 -1.35 -7.08
C PHE A 207 -26.18 -0.13 -7.77
N GLY A 208 -25.52 -0.42 -8.91
CA GLY A 208 -25.43 0.48 -10.07
C GLY A 208 -24.02 0.62 -10.68
N LEU A 209 -23.54 -0.36 -11.44
CA LEU A 209 -22.47 -0.10 -12.42
C LEU A 209 -23.08 0.06 -13.84
N PRO A 210 -22.62 1.04 -14.63
CA PRO A 210 -23.17 1.37 -15.95
C PRO A 210 -22.93 0.25 -16.98
N LYS A 211 -23.76 0.25 -18.04
CA LYS A 211 -23.66 -0.68 -19.19
C LYS A 211 -22.24 -0.63 -19.79
N GLY A 212 -21.41 -1.61 -19.45
CA GLY A 212 -20.04 -1.76 -19.97
C GLY A 212 -18.99 -2.24 -18.97
N ALA A 213 -19.28 -2.27 -17.66
CA ALA A 213 -18.33 -2.77 -16.66
C ALA A 213 -18.22 -4.31 -16.69
N ARG A 214 -17.01 -4.84 -16.85
CA ARG A 214 -16.67 -6.26 -16.64
C ARG A 214 -15.78 -6.38 -15.39
N ALA A 215 -16.27 -7.03 -14.35
CA ALA A 215 -15.55 -7.70 -13.24
C ALA A 215 -16.55 -8.01 -12.11
N ALA A 216 -16.40 -8.97 -11.21
CA ALA A 216 -15.68 -10.24 -11.16
C ALA A 216 -16.26 -10.98 -9.92
N GLY A 217 -16.74 -12.22 -10.13
CA GLY A 217 -17.15 -13.29 -9.20
C GLY A 217 -17.44 -13.04 -7.71
N PHE A 218 -18.57 -13.57 -7.24
CA PHE A 218 -18.84 -13.90 -5.84
C PHE A 218 -19.51 -15.27 -5.67
N TYR A 219 -19.40 -15.83 -4.46
CA TYR A 219 -19.67 -17.21 -4.07
C TYR A 219 -21.10 -17.40 -3.55
N LYS A 220 -21.81 -18.43 -4.03
CA LYS A 220 -23.01 -18.99 -3.39
C LYS A 220 -22.68 -20.34 -2.77
N CYS A 221 -22.79 -20.46 -1.45
CA CYS A 221 -22.70 -21.75 -0.77
C CYS A 221 -24.12 -22.27 -0.53
N CYS A 222 -24.61 -23.14 -1.41
CA CYS A 222 -25.82 -23.92 -1.14
C CYS A 222 -25.43 -25.12 -0.27
N ARG A 223 -25.76 -25.07 1.02
CA ARG A 223 -25.80 -26.29 1.83
C ARG A 223 -27.01 -27.12 1.39
N ARG A 224 -26.75 -28.32 0.87
CA ARG A 224 -27.78 -29.36 0.74
C ARG A 224 -28.15 -29.88 2.12
#